data_AF-W2T722-F1
#
_entry.id   AF-W2T722-F1
#
_cell.length_a   1.000
_cell.length_b   1.000
_cell.length_c   1.000
_cell.angle_alpha   90.00
_cell.angle_beta   90.00
_cell.angle_gamma   90.00
#
_symmetry.space_group_name_H-M   'P 1'
#
loop_
_entity.id
_entity.type
_entity.pdbx_description
1 polymer ?
#
loop_
_entity_poly.entity_id
_entity_poly.type
_entity_poly.pdbx_seq_one_letter_code
_entity_poly.pdbx_strand_id
1 'polypeptide(L)'
;MVRASDVILEIHRINWTTAIVSAITILLLTTGKKIVNPIVRKRSPVPIPFELLAIMLGMTISGILSLETKYFVAVVGHIPTGLPFPSLPRVELLPALLRDAISISVVIMAVHISMAKLLAKKYQYPIDVKQVG
;
A
#
# COMPACT_ATOMS: atom_id res chain seq x y z
N MET A 1 -0.67 -21.15 -3.57
CA MET A 1 -0.33 -20.05 -4.50
C MET A 1 -1.52 -19.91 -5.45
N VAL A 2 -2.25 -18.80 -5.39
CA VAL A 2 -3.41 -18.56 -6.27
C VAL A 2 -2.87 -18.50 -7.70
N ARG A 3 -3.31 -19.43 -8.55
CA ARG A 3 -2.89 -19.44 -9.96
C ARG A 3 -3.69 -18.37 -10.69
N ALA A 4 -3.10 -17.75 -11.71
CA ALA A 4 -3.83 -16.77 -12.54
C ALA A 4 -5.12 -17.38 -13.15
N SER A 5 -5.11 -18.69 -13.42
CA SER A 5 -6.29 -19.46 -13.82
C SER A 5 -7.43 -19.37 -12.81
N ASP A 6 -7.12 -19.42 -11.52
CA ASP A 6 -8.12 -19.44 -10.45
C ASP A 6 -8.86 -18.09 -10.40
N VAL A 7 -8.14 -16.99 -10.65
CA VAL A 7 -8.74 -15.64 -10.73
C VAL A 7 -9.67 -15.51 -11.94
N ILE A 8 -9.31 -16.08 -13.08
CA ILE A 8 -10.12 -16.03 -14.31
C ILE A 8 -11.40 -16.85 -14.13
N LEU A 9 -11.30 -18.01 -13.46
CA LEU A 9 -12.46 -18.87 -13.17
C LEU A 9 -13.42 -18.22 -12.18
N GLU A 10 -12.90 -17.46 -11.20
CA GLU A 10 -13.71 -16.82 -10.17
C GLU A 10 -14.32 -15.46 -10.60
N ILE A 11 -14.06 -15.00 -11.82
CA ILE A 11 -14.54 -13.68 -12.29
C ILE A 11 -16.07 -13.55 -12.25
N HIS A 12 -16.78 -14.68 -12.34
CA HIS A 12 -18.25 -14.71 -12.25
C HIS A 12 -18.77 -14.33 -10.84
N ARG A 13 -17.95 -14.48 -9.79
CA ARG A 13 -18.32 -14.09 -8.41
C ARG A 13 -17.98 -12.65 -8.05
N ILE A 14 -17.72 -11.80 -9.04
CA ILE A 14 -17.36 -10.41 -8.78
C ILE A 14 -18.48 -9.66 -8.06
N ASN A 15 -18.10 -8.94 -6.99
CA ASN A 15 -18.97 -7.95 -6.37
C ASN A 15 -18.90 -6.65 -7.17
N TRP A 16 -19.96 -6.36 -7.92
CA TRP A 16 -20.04 -5.17 -8.76
C TRP A 16 -19.92 -3.86 -7.97
N THR A 17 -20.41 -3.81 -6.74
CA THR A 17 -20.26 -2.64 -5.86
C THR A 17 -18.79 -2.40 -5.54
N THR A 18 -18.03 -3.44 -5.19
CA THR A 18 -16.59 -3.34 -4.95
C THR A 18 -15.82 -2.91 -6.20
N ALA A 19 -16.20 -3.42 -7.37
CA ALA A 19 -15.61 -3.03 -8.65
C ALA A 19 -15.83 -1.54 -8.96
N ILE A 20 -17.06 -1.04 -8.76
CA ILE A 20 -17.39 0.37 -8.98
C ILE A 20 -16.65 1.26 -7.98
N VAL A 21 -16.63 0.90 -6.69
CA VAL A 21 -15.88 1.66 -5.67
C VAL A 21 -14.40 1.73 -6.03
N SER A 22 -13.80 0.61 -6.44
CA SER A 22 -12.41 0.56 -6.89
C SER A 22 -12.16 1.48 -8.09
N ALA A 23 -13.02 1.41 -9.12
CA ALA A 23 -12.91 2.27 -10.30
C ALA A 23 -13.00 3.76 -9.95
N ILE A 24 -13.95 4.15 -9.08
CA ILE A 24 -14.10 5.51 -8.58
C ILE A 24 -12.86 5.96 -7.81
N THR A 25 -12.33 5.12 -6.92
CA THR A 25 -11.11 5.44 -6.16
C THR A 25 -9.90 5.61 -7.08
N ILE A 26 -9.73 4.75 -8.08
CA ILE A 26 -8.65 4.87 -9.07
C ILE A 26 -8.78 6.17 -9.86
N LEU A 27 -9.99 6.50 -10.31
CA LEU A 27 -10.26 7.74 -11.04
C LEU A 27 -9.97 8.97 -10.18
N LEU A 28 -10.42 8.98 -8.92
CA LEU A 28 -10.20 10.06 -7.96
C LEU A 28 -8.71 10.26 -7.69
N LEU A 29 -7.97 9.18 -7.40
CA LEU A 29 -6.52 9.26 -7.14
C LEU A 29 -5.74 9.71 -8.37
N THR A 30 -6.09 9.20 -9.55
CA THR A 30 -5.44 9.57 -10.81
C THR A 30 -5.69 11.03 -11.16
N THR A 31 -6.94 11.48 -11.04
CA THR A 31 -7.35 12.88 -11.30
C THR A 31 -6.73 13.82 -10.28
N GLY A 32 -6.77 13.47 -8.99
CA GLY A 32 -6.15 14.24 -7.91
C GLY A 32 -4.66 14.43 -8.13
N LYS A 33 -3.92 13.35 -8.39
CA LYS A 33 -2.48 13.42 -8.62
C LYS A 33 -2.07 14.07 -9.94
N LYS A 34 -2.80 13.83 -11.04
CA LYS A 34 -2.41 14.33 -12.37
C LYS A 34 -2.92 15.72 -12.69
N ILE A 35 -4.11 16.09 -12.22
CA ILE A 35 -4.75 17.36 -12.58
C ILE A 35 -4.69 18.33 -11.42
N VAL A 36 -5.14 17.92 -10.22
CA VAL A 36 -5.26 18.84 -9.08
C VAL A 36 -3.88 19.16 -8.48
N ASN A 37 -3.02 18.15 -8.29
CA ASN A 37 -1.69 18.34 -7.72
C ASN A 37 -0.82 19.38 -8.46
N PRO A 38 -0.69 19.37 -9.81
CA PRO A 38 0.12 20.40 -10.48
C PRO A 38 -0.50 21.79 -10.39
N ILE A 39 -1.82 21.94 -10.35
CA ILE A 39 -2.49 23.24 -10.17
C ILE A 39 -2.18 23.77 -8.77
N VAL A 40 -2.32 22.94 -7.75
CA VAL A 40 -2.06 23.34 -6.37
C VAL A 40 -0.57 23.57 -6.14
N ARG A 41 0.32 22.83 -6.82
CA ARG A 41 1.77 23.05 -6.75
C ARG A 41 2.20 24.42 -7.27
N LYS A 42 1.38 25.09 -8.10
CA LYS A 42 1.62 26.50 -8.48
C LYS A 42 1.41 27.48 -7.33
N ARG A 43 0.60 27.11 -6.32
CA ARG A 43 0.20 27.97 -5.20
C ARG A 43 0.76 27.54 -3.84
N SER A 44 1.11 26.27 -3.67
CA SER A 44 1.70 25.73 -2.44
C SER A 44 2.83 24.74 -2.77
N PRO A 45 3.98 24.79 -2.08
CA PRO A 45 5.08 23.86 -2.29
C PRO A 45 4.80 22.45 -1.75
N VAL A 46 3.78 22.28 -0.91
CA VAL A 46 3.47 21.00 -0.27
C VAL A 46 2.49 20.19 -1.14
N PRO A 47 2.82 18.93 -1.49
CA PRO A 47 1.91 18.08 -2.23
C PRO A 47 0.68 17.73 -1.38
N ILE A 48 -0.50 17.67 -2.01
CA ILE A 48 -1.73 17.28 -1.31
C ILE A 48 -1.75 15.76 -1.10
N PRO A 49 -2.07 15.27 0.11
CA PRO A 49 -2.17 13.84 0.41
C PRO A 49 -3.50 13.24 -0.08
N PHE A 50 -3.67 13.12 -1.40
CA PHE A 50 -4.90 12.58 -2.02
C PHE A 50 -5.26 11.16 -1.56
N GLU A 51 -4.26 10.35 -1.24
CA GLU A 51 -4.45 8.98 -0.72
C GLU A 51 -5.18 9.00 0.62
N LEU A 52 -4.78 9.88 1.53
CA LEU A 52 -5.43 10.04 2.84
C LEU A 52 -6.86 10.57 2.68
N LEU A 53 -7.08 11.52 1.77
CA LEU A 53 -8.42 12.02 1.46
C LEU A 53 -9.32 10.91 0.91
N ALA A 54 -8.81 10.09 -0.01
CA ALA A 54 -9.56 8.96 -0.55
C ALA A 54 -9.96 7.94 0.54
N ILE A 55 -9.04 7.65 1.47
CA ILE A 55 -9.32 6.76 2.62
C ILE A 55 -10.38 7.37 3.54
N MET A 56 -10.27 8.65 3.88
CA MET A 56 -11.24 9.35 4.74
C MET A 56 -12.65 9.35 4.13
N LEU A 57 -12.75 9.66 2.83
CA LEU A 57 -14.02 9.64 2.10
C LEU A 57 -14.57 8.22 2.02
N GLY A 58 -13.73 7.24 1.67
CA GLY A 58 -14.12 5.84 1.59
C GLY A 58 -14.63 5.29 2.93
N MET A 59 -13.96 5.62 4.03
CA MET A 59 -14.38 5.24 5.38
C MET A 59 -15.72 5.87 5.75
N THR A 60 -15.88 7.17 5.50
CA THR A 60 -17.14 7.89 5.78
C THR A 60 -18.31 7.33 4.96
N ILE A 61 -18.11 7.14 3.66
CA ILE A 61 -19.12 6.58 2.75
C ILE A 61 -19.44 5.13 3.15
N SER A 62 -18.43 4.33 3.48
CA SER A 62 -18.63 2.93 3.92
C SER A 62 -19.47 2.85 5.19
N GLY A 63 -19.27 3.77 6.14
CA GLY A 63 -20.07 3.87 7.35
C GLY A 63 -21.53 4.27 7.09
N ILE A 64 -21.74 5.34 6.30
CA ILE A 64 -23.09 5.87 6.03
C ILE A 64 -23.93 4.89 5.18
N LEU A 65 -23.33 4.28 4.16
CA LEU A 65 -24.04 3.36 3.26
C LEU A 65 -24.08 1.92 3.79
N SER A 66 -23.37 1.62 4.88
CA SER A 66 -23.22 0.27 5.43
C SER A 66 -22.81 -0.74 4.34
N LEU A 67 -21.72 -0.42 3.62
CA LEU A 67 -21.30 -1.18 2.43
C LEU A 67 -20.99 -2.65 2.72
N GLU A 68 -20.51 -2.94 3.93
CA GLU A 68 -20.28 -4.31 4.40
C GLU A 68 -21.59 -5.11 4.46
N THR A 69 -22.60 -4.61 5.17
CA THR A 69 -23.82 -5.36 5.46
C THR A 69 -24.79 -5.41 4.27
N LYS A 70 -24.91 -4.31 3.53
CA LYS A 70 -25.89 -4.19 2.42
C LYS A 70 -25.36 -4.69 1.09
N TYR A 71 -24.06 -4.53 0.86
CA TYR A 71 -23.46 -4.83 -0.43
C TYR A 71 -22.34 -5.87 -0.34
N PHE A 72 -22.14 -6.50 0.82
CA PHE A 72 -21.12 -7.55 1.03
C PHE A 72 -19.71 -7.11 0.58
N VAL A 73 -19.41 -5.82 0.75
CA VAL A 73 -18.08 -5.27 0.46
C VAL A 73 -17.17 -5.58 1.64
N ALA A 74 -16.01 -6.20 1.37
CA ALA A 74 -15.03 -6.47 2.42
C ALA A 74 -14.49 -5.15 3.01
N VAL A 75 -14.56 -5.01 4.34
CA VAL A 75 -14.02 -3.86 5.09
C VAL A 75 -12.87 -4.30 6.00
N VAL A 76 -12.05 -3.34 6.42
CA VAL A 76 -10.85 -3.58 7.24
C VAL A 76 -11.17 -4.16 8.62
N GLY A 77 -12.38 -3.93 9.14
CA GLY A 77 -12.82 -4.45 10.44
C GLY A 77 -12.18 -3.72 11.63
N HIS A 78 -12.09 -4.40 12.77
CA HIS A 78 -11.57 -3.83 14.00
C HIS A 78 -10.03 -3.82 14.01
N ILE A 79 -9.45 -2.65 14.26
CA ILE A 79 -8.01 -2.49 14.45
C ILE A 79 -7.77 -2.27 15.95
N PRO A 80 -7.02 -3.17 16.63
CA PRO A 80 -6.74 -3.02 18.05
C PRO A 80 -5.93 -1.75 18.31
N THR A 81 -6.23 -1.08 19.41
CA THR A 81 -5.52 0.13 19.82
C THR A 81 -4.33 -0.22 20.72
N GLY A 82 -3.22 0.50 20.55
CA GLY A 82 -1.99 0.28 21.32
C GLY A 82 -1.03 -0.71 20.69
N LEU A 83 0.13 -0.88 21.35
CA LEU A 83 1.15 -1.84 20.92
C LEU A 83 0.85 -3.23 21.48
N PRO A 84 1.00 -4.30 20.67
CA PRO A 84 0.93 -5.65 21.20
C PRO A 84 2.10 -5.91 22.15
N PHE A 85 1.90 -6.78 23.14
CA PHE A 85 2.97 -7.20 24.04
C PHE A 85 4.10 -7.90 23.25
N PRO A 86 5.37 -7.64 23.60
CA PRO A 86 6.49 -8.33 22.96
C PRO A 86 6.37 -9.83 23.21
N SER A 87 6.49 -10.62 22.14
CA SER A 87 6.43 -12.07 22.17
C SER A 87 7.67 -12.68 21.51
N LEU A 88 8.10 -13.84 22.00
CA LEU A 88 9.24 -14.54 21.44
C LEU A 88 8.87 -15.18 20.09
N PRO A 89 9.73 -15.07 19.06
CA PRO A 89 9.48 -15.70 17.76
C PRO A 89 9.59 -17.23 17.86
N ARG A 90 8.79 -17.93 17.06
CA ARG A 90 8.84 -19.40 16.95
C ARG A 90 10.05 -19.81 16.11
N VAL A 91 11.16 -20.12 16.77
CA VAL A 91 12.43 -20.49 16.12
C VAL A 91 12.33 -21.72 15.21
N GLU A 92 11.37 -22.60 15.48
CA GLU A 92 11.07 -23.80 14.68
C GLU A 92 10.68 -23.48 13.24
N LEU A 93 10.13 -22.28 12.97
CA LEU A 93 9.72 -21.85 11.64
C LEU A 93 10.89 -21.26 10.82
N LEU A 94 12.02 -20.94 11.46
CA LEU A 94 13.15 -20.28 10.78
C LEU A 94 13.63 -21.10 9.57
N PRO A 95 13.90 -22.41 9.67
CA PRO A 95 14.41 -23.19 8.53
C PRO A 95 13.47 -23.17 7.32
N ALA A 96 12.16 -23.15 7.56
CA ALA A 96 11.15 -23.11 6.50
C ALA A 96 11.10 -21.74 5.79
N LEU A 97 11.44 -20.66 6.48
CA LEU A 97 11.37 -19.28 5.98
C LEU A 97 12.70 -18.76 5.43
N LEU A 98 13.83 -19.40 5.74
CA LEU A 98 15.17 -18.92 5.38
C LEU A 98 15.32 -18.62 3.88
N ARG A 99 14.80 -19.51 3.02
CA ARG A 99 14.91 -19.33 1.57
C ARG A 99 14.19 -18.08 1.08
N ASP A 100 12.96 -17.88 1.53
CA ASP A 100 12.15 -16.72 1.16
C ASP A 100 12.74 -15.43 1.77
N ALA A 101 13.23 -15.50 3.01
CA ALA A 101 13.86 -14.38 3.70
C ALA A 101 15.13 -13.89 2.98
N ILE A 102 15.99 -14.80 2.51
CA ILE A 102 17.19 -14.44 1.73
C ILE A 102 16.77 -13.74 0.43
N SER A 103 15.78 -14.28 -0.28
CA SER A 103 15.29 -13.67 -1.52
C SER A 103 14.74 -12.26 -1.29
N ILE A 104 13.92 -12.08 -0.24
CA ILE A 104 13.34 -10.79 0.13
C ILE A 104 14.45 -9.80 0.54
N SER A 105 15.42 -10.24 1.33
CA SER A 105 16.53 -9.40 1.81
C SER A 105 17.36 -8.82 0.65
N VAL A 106 17.70 -9.63 -0.35
CA VAL A 106 18.45 -9.16 -1.53
C VAL A 106 17.67 -8.09 -2.29
N VAL A 107 16.36 -8.28 -2.51
CA VAL A 107 15.51 -7.30 -3.20
C VAL A 107 15.41 -6.00 -2.39
N ILE A 108 15.19 -6.10 -1.08
CA ILE A 108 15.10 -4.94 -0.18
C ILE A 108 16.40 -4.14 -0.22
N MET A 109 17.56 -4.80 -0.11
CA MET A 109 18.88 -4.17 -0.15
C MET A 109 19.10 -3.43 -1.48
N ALA A 110 18.76 -4.07 -2.60
CA ALA A 110 18.88 -3.46 -3.92
C ALA A 110 18.01 -2.19 -4.06
N VAL A 111 16.75 -2.24 -3.59
CA VAL A 111 15.85 -1.08 -3.59
C VAL A 111 16.39 0.04 -2.70
N HIS A 112 16.89 -0.29 -1.50
CA HIS A 112 17.46 0.69 -0.57
C HIS A 112 18.70 1.38 -1.15
N ILE A 113 19.67 0.62 -1.68
CA ILE A 113 20.88 1.17 -2.29
C ILE A 113 20.52 2.06 -3.50
N SER A 114 19.55 1.64 -4.31
CA SER A 114 19.07 2.43 -5.45
C SER A 114 18.48 3.77 -5.00
N MET A 115 17.60 3.74 -4.00
CA MET A 115 17.01 4.95 -3.42
C MET A 115 18.07 5.86 -2.78
N ALA A 116 18.99 5.28 -2.01
CA ALA A 116 20.08 6.02 -1.39
C ALA A 116 20.89 6.77 -2.47
N LYS A 117 21.33 6.06 -3.53
CA LYS A 117 22.07 6.65 -4.66
C LYS A 117 21.31 7.77 -5.35
N LEU A 118 19.99 7.65 -5.53
CA LEU A 118 19.15 8.72 -6.09
C LEU A 118 19.18 9.97 -5.21
N LEU A 119 19.06 9.81 -3.89
CA LEU A 119 19.08 10.92 -2.95
C LEU A 119 20.46 11.57 -2.86
N ALA A 120 21.53 10.79 -2.77
CA ALA A 120 22.90 11.31 -2.79
C ALA A 120 23.23 12.08 -4.07
N LYS A 121 22.80 11.59 -5.22
CA LYS A 121 22.94 12.32 -6.48
C LYS A 121 22.14 13.63 -6.45
N LYS A 122 20.91 13.60 -5.92
CA LYS A 122 20.03 14.76 -5.84
C LYS A 122 20.54 15.85 -4.88
N TYR A 123 21.15 15.45 -3.77
CA TYR A 123 21.60 16.36 -2.70
C TYR A 123 23.14 16.48 -2.59
N GLN A 124 23.89 15.86 -3.51
CA GLN A 124 25.36 15.92 -3.61
C GLN A 124 26.11 15.53 -2.33
N TYR A 125 25.70 14.45 -1.66
CA TYR A 125 26.40 13.90 -0.49
C TYR A 125 26.99 12.51 -0.78
N PRO A 126 28.11 12.11 -0.15
CA PRO A 126 28.70 10.79 -0.34
C PRO A 126 27.87 9.69 0.34
N ILE A 127 27.77 8.52 -0.29
CA ILE A 127 27.17 7.31 0.32
C ILE A 127 28.26 6.31 0.58
N ASP A 128 28.36 5.85 1.82
CA ASP A 128 29.06 4.61 2.14
C ASP A 128 28.09 3.43 2.07
N VAL A 129 28.34 2.54 1.10
CA VAL A 129 27.53 1.32 0.90
C VAL A 129 27.69 0.35 2.07
N LYS A 130 28.74 0.49 2.89
CA LYS A 130 28.99 -0.36 4.07
C LYS A 130 28.17 0.03 5.30
N GLN A 131 27.58 1.23 5.34
CA GLN A 131 26.73 1.71 6.45
C GLN A 131 25.23 1.41 6.28
N VAL A 132 24.80 0.89 5.13
CA VAL A 132 23.38 0.61 4.83
C VAL A 132 22.99 -0.83 5.23
N GLY A 133 23.70 -1.43 6.20
CA GLY A 133 23.47 -2.78 6.72
C GLY A 133 22.93 -2.74 8.14
#